data_AF-A0A1L9R5I0-F1
#
_entry.id   AF-A0A1L9R5I0-F1
#
_cell.length_a   1.000
_cell.length_b   1.000
_cell.length_c   1.000
_cell.angle_alpha   90.00
_cell.angle_beta   90.00
_cell.angle_gamma   90.00
#
_symmetry.space_group_name_H-M   'P 1'
#
loop_
_entity.id
_entity.type
_entity.pdbx_description
1 polymer ?
#
loop_
_entity_poly.entity_id
_entity_poly.type
_entity_poly.pdbx_seq_one_letter_code
_entity_poly.pdbx_strand_id
1 'polypeptide(L)'
;MHFMSASVRFASVEDWEDFSKDNDEKALEQMFTGKGATIQKPINSTHGMPPIHNMTLEAPDDMEAEDLQRSKFPEGVLVHIEEDI
;
A
#
# COMPACT_ATOMS: atom_id res chain seq x y z
N MET A 1 4.25 15.46 10.44
CA MET A 1 4.07 14.42 9.41
C MET A 1 5.19 13.45 9.65
N HIS A 2 4.88 12.16 9.65
CA HIS A 2 5.86 11.10 9.86
C HIS A 2 5.84 10.13 8.69
N PHE A 3 6.91 9.34 8.60
CA PHE A 3 7.09 8.36 7.54
C PHE A 3 6.83 6.97 8.08
N MET A 4 6.29 6.13 7.20
CA MET A 4 5.88 4.78 7.53
C MET A 4 6.23 3.87 6.37
N SER A 5 6.51 2.61 6.65
CA SER A 5 6.76 1.60 5.64
C SER A 5 5.48 0.82 5.38
N ALA A 6 5.06 0.71 4.13
CA ALA A 6 3.91 -0.09 3.74
C ALA A 6 4.31 -1.17 2.73
N SER A 7 3.82 -2.38 2.98
CA SER A 7 4.00 -3.55 2.13
C SER A 7 2.63 -4.04 1.68
N VAL A 8 2.38 -3.96 0.38
CA VAL A 8 1.17 -4.51 -0.25
C VAL A 8 1.51 -5.84 -0.90
N ARG A 9 0.73 -6.86 -0.57
CA ARG A 9 0.79 -8.18 -1.19
C ARG A 9 -0.62 -8.59 -1.62
N PHE A 10 -0.70 -9.50 -2.57
CA PHE A 10 -1.97 -10.02 -3.07
C PHE A 10 -2.15 -11.47 -2.62
N ALA A 11 -3.38 -11.85 -2.31
CA ALA A 11 -3.73 -13.21 -1.94
C ALA A 11 -3.51 -14.19 -3.10
N SER A 12 -3.81 -13.75 -4.32
CA SER A 12 -3.68 -14.53 -5.55
C SER A 12 -3.15 -13.68 -6.71
N VAL A 13 -2.68 -14.34 -7.77
CA VAL A 13 -2.31 -13.67 -9.02
C VAL A 13 -3.52 -13.00 -9.67
N GLU A 14 -4.71 -13.61 -9.59
CA GLU A 14 -5.95 -13.05 -10.13
C GLU A 14 -6.34 -11.72 -9.45
N ASP A 15 -6.19 -11.63 -8.12
CA ASP A 15 -6.43 -10.39 -7.36
C ASP A 15 -5.45 -9.29 -7.76
N TRP A 16 -4.18 -9.66 -7.99
CA TRP A 16 -3.18 -8.74 -8.51
C TRP A 16 -3.50 -8.28 -9.93
N GLU A 17 -3.87 -9.20 -10.83
CA GLU A 17 -4.24 -8.84 -12.21
C GLU A 17 -5.47 -7.93 -12.24
N ASP A 18 -6.47 -8.18 -11.40
CA ASP A 18 -7.65 -7.30 -11.30
C ASP A 18 -7.30 -5.92 -10.74
N PHE A 19 -6.44 -5.86 -9.72
CA PHE A 19 -6.00 -4.60 -9.11
C PHE A 19 -5.05 -3.81 -10.02
N SER A 20 -4.12 -4.50 -10.70
CA SER A 20 -3.06 -3.92 -11.55
C SER A 20 -3.51 -3.69 -13.00
N LYS A 21 -4.77 -3.99 -13.34
CA LYS A 21 -5.33 -3.91 -14.71
C LYS A 21 -4.96 -2.65 -15.49
N ASP A 22 -4.88 -1.50 -14.81
CA ASP A 22 -4.47 -0.23 -15.40
C ASP A 22 -3.02 0.15 -15.03
N ASN A 23 -2.73 0.28 -13.73
CA ASN A 23 -1.42 0.60 -13.18
C ASN A 23 -1.45 0.41 -11.65
N ASP A 24 -0.67 -0.55 -11.13
CA ASP A 24 -0.61 -0.87 -9.70
C ASP A 24 -0.18 0.34 -8.86
N GLU A 25 0.86 1.07 -9.27
CA GLU A 25 1.36 2.25 -8.55
C GLU A 25 0.26 3.31 -8.40
N LYS A 26 -0.48 3.59 -9.49
CA LYS A 26 -1.55 4.58 -9.48
C LYS A 26 -2.74 4.13 -8.63
N ALA A 27 -3.09 2.85 -8.69
CA ALA A 27 -4.15 2.27 -7.87
C ALA A 27 -3.80 2.37 -6.37
N LEU A 28 -2.55 2.06 -6.02
CA LEU A 28 -2.02 2.26 -4.66
C LEU A 28 -2.07 3.74 -4.28
N GLU A 29 -1.57 4.65 -5.11
CA GLU A 29 -1.58 6.09 -4.81
C GLU A 29 -2.99 6.60 -4.50
N GLN A 30 -3.98 6.25 -5.32
CA GLN A 30 -5.37 6.65 -5.08
C GLN A 30 -5.95 6.02 -3.81
N MET A 31 -5.58 4.77 -3.53
CA MET A 31 -6.01 4.06 -2.35
C MET A 31 -5.52 4.73 -1.05
N PHE A 32 -4.22 5.03 -0.95
CA PHE A 32 -3.65 5.65 0.24
C PHE A 32 -4.06 7.13 0.34
N THR A 33 -4.08 7.86 -0.78
CA THR A 33 -4.51 9.26 -0.82
C THR A 33 -5.96 9.39 -0.35
N GLY A 34 -6.84 8.47 -0.75
CA GLY A 34 -8.24 8.43 -0.29
C GLY A 34 -8.38 8.18 1.22
N LYS A 35 -7.35 7.63 1.87
CA LYS A 35 -7.30 7.41 3.32
C LYS A 35 -6.58 8.54 4.08
N GLY A 36 -5.95 9.48 3.37
CA GLY A 36 -5.20 10.59 3.98
C GLY A 36 -3.70 10.36 4.11
N ALA A 37 -3.15 9.31 3.49
CA ALA A 37 -1.71 9.05 3.41
C ALA A 37 -1.20 9.23 1.98
N THR A 38 0.03 9.69 1.81
CA THR A 38 0.65 9.91 0.49
C THR A 38 1.77 8.92 0.25
N ILE A 39 1.84 8.29 -0.92
CA ILE A 39 2.94 7.38 -1.26
C ILE A 39 4.17 8.20 -1.70
N GLN A 40 5.30 7.93 -1.06
CA GLN A 40 6.62 8.42 -1.47
C GLN A 40 7.21 7.46 -2.52
N LYS A 41 7.60 8.02 -3.67
CA LYS A 41 8.23 7.29 -4.77
C LYS A 41 9.75 7.26 -4.58
N PRO A 42 10.46 6.20 -5.02
CA PRO A 42 9.97 5.07 -5.83
C PRO A 42 9.33 3.94 -5.00
N ILE A 43 8.43 3.17 -5.63
CA ILE A 43 7.86 1.93 -5.08
C ILE A 43 8.81 0.76 -5.41
N ASN A 44 9.21 0.00 -4.40
CA ASN A 44 10.07 -1.17 -4.53
C ASN A 44 9.23 -2.45 -4.63
N SER A 45 9.13 -2.99 -5.84
CA SER A 45 8.42 -4.23 -6.14
C SER A 45 9.35 -5.43 -6.15
N THR A 46 8.93 -6.56 -5.55
CA THR A 46 9.66 -7.83 -5.65
C THR A 46 9.45 -8.50 -7.01
N HIS A 47 10.42 -9.29 -7.49
CA HIS A 47 10.31 -10.08 -8.74
C HIS A 47 9.37 -11.31 -8.68
N GLY A 48 8.56 -11.47 -7.63
CA GLY A 48 7.59 -12.57 -7.50
C GLY A 48 6.28 -12.32 -8.28
N MET A 49 5.51 -13.38 -8.53
CA MET A 49 4.11 -13.29 -8.98
C MET A 49 3.20 -13.96 -7.95
N PRO A 50 2.28 -13.22 -7.30
CA PRO A 50 2.10 -11.78 -7.40
C PRO A 50 3.27 -10.99 -6.78
N PRO A 51 3.61 -9.80 -7.29
CA PRO A 51 4.65 -8.97 -6.72
C PRO A 51 4.20 -8.41 -5.36
N ILE A 52 5.17 -8.23 -4.46
CA ILE A 52 5.01 -7.48 -3.22
C ILE A 52 5.54 -6.07 -3.46
N HIS A 53 4.71 -5.06 -3.25
CA HIS A 53 5.06 -3.66 -3.37
C HIS A 53 5.42 -3.10 -2.00
N ASN A 54 6.65 -2.66 -1.84
CA ASN A 54 7.13 -1.98 -0.64
C ASN A 54 7.31 -0.51 -0.95
N MET A 55 6.74 0.35 -0.12
CA MET A 55 6.75 1.80 -0.35
C MET A 55 6.75 2.54 0.96
N THR A 56 7.24 3.77 0.94
CA THR A 56 7.15 4.66 2.09
C THR A 56 5.86 5.47 1.97
N LEU A 57 5.11 5.58 3.06
CA LEU A 57 3.96 6.44 3.19
C LEU A 57 4.32 7.66 4.03
N GLU A 58 3.78 8.80 3.65
CA GLU A 58 3.79 10.04 4.43
C GLU A 58 2.39 10.27 4.98
N ALA A 59 2.28 10.26 6.30
CA ALA A 59 1.03 10.44 7.02
C ALA A 59 1.13 11.64 7.99
N PRO A 60 0.00 12.30 8.31
CA PRO A 60 -0.06 13.32 9.36
C PRO A 60 0.19 12.69 10.75
N ASP A 61 0.70 13.46 11.72
CA ASP A 61 1.01 12.95 13.07
C ASP A 61 -0.21 12.39 13.86
N ASP A 62 -1.42 12.68 13.37
CA ASP A 62 -2.67 12.19 13.95
C ASP A 62 -3.07 10.79 13.40
N MET A 63 -2.35 10.27 12.40
CA MET A 63 -2.66 9.03 11.70
C MET A 63 -1.61 7.95 11.98
N GLU A 64 -1.96 6.96 12.77
CA GLU A 64 -1.08 5.84 13.14
C GLU A 64 -1.13 4.69 12.12
N ALA A 65 -0.13 3.79 12.12
CA ALA A 65 -0.10 2.63 11.20
C ALA A 65 -1.29 1.72 11.38
N GLU A 66 -1.72 1.57 12.64
CA GLU A 66 -2.86 0.74 12.96
C GLU A 66 -4.15 1.25 12.31
N ASP A 67 -4.34 2.57 12.17
CA ASP A 67 -5.55 3.13 11.57
C ASP A 67 -5.60 2.85 10.07
N LEU A 68 -4.49 3.12 9.37
CA LEU A 68 -4.34 2.80 7.96
C LEU A 68 -4.43 1.30 7.70
N GLN A 69 -3.87 0.45 8.57
CA GLN A 69 -3.90 -1.00 8.40
C GLN A 69 -5.29 -1.60 8.70
N ARG A 70 -6.05 -1.02 9.65
CA ARG A 70 -7.44 -1.43 9.93
C ARG A 70 -8.42 -0.95 8.87
N SER A 71 -7.98 -0.03 8.02
CA SER A 71 -8.75 0.50 6.93
C SER A 71 -9.17 -0.62 5.97
N LYS A 72 -10.38 -0.55 5.38
CA LYS A 72 -10.83 -1.59 4.45
C LYS A 72 -10.03 -1.50 3.15
N PHE A 73 -9.36 -2.59 2.79
CA PHE A 73 -8.70 -2.79 1.51
C PHE A 73 -9.60 -3.63 0.59
N PRO A 74 -9.45 -3.53 -0.75
CA PRO A 74 -10.16 -4.39 -1.69
C PRO A 74 -9.94 -5.86 -1.37
N GLU A 75 -10.91 -6.69 -1.76
CA GLU A 75 -10.78 -8.14 -1.61
C GLU A 75 -9.50 -8.63 -2.32
N GLY A 76 -8.79 -9.55 -1.67
CA GLY A 76 -7.52 -10.07 -2.19
C GLY A 76 -6.29 -9.18 -1.97
N VAL A 77 -6.46 -7.93 -1.52
CA VAL A 77 -5.33 -7.02 -1.23
C VAL A 77 -5.00 -7.06 0.26
N LEU A 78 -3.80 -7.52 0.57
CA LEU A 78 -3.28 -7.62 1.93
C LEU A 78 -2.25 -6.50 2.12
N VAL A 79 -2.55 -5.53 2.97
CA VAL A 79 -1.64 -4.43 3.27
C VAL A 79 -1.11 -4.57 4.68
N HIS A 80 0.21 -4.39 4.80
CA HIS A 80 0.93 -4.32 6.05
C HIS A 80 1.57 -2.95 6.16
N ILE A 81 1.45 -2.30 7.32
CA ILE A 81 2.02 -0.97 7.54
C ILE A 81 2.78 -1.01 8.86
N GLU A 82 4.01 -0.55 8.80
CA GLU A 82 4.95 -0.48 9.91
C GLU A 82 5.37 0.98 10.10
N GLU A 83 5.32 1.48 11.33
CA GLU A 83 5.87 2.79 11.66
C GLU A 83 7.39 2.71 11.75
N ASP A 84 8.08 3.64 11.06
CA ASP A 84 9.53 3.78 11.14
C ASP A 84 9.86 4.57 12.41
N ILE A 85 10.41 3.89 13.43
CA ILE A 85 10.73 4.41 14.77
C ILE A 85 12.03 5.21 14.83
#